data_AF-A0A8S2GH61-F1
#
_entry.id   AF-A0A8S2GH61-F1
#
_cell.length_a   1.000
_cell.length_b   1.000
_cell.length_c   1.000
_cell.angle_alpha   90.00
_cell.angle_beta   90.00
_cell.angle_gamma   90.00
#
_symmetry.space_group_name_H-M   'P 1'
#
loop_
_entity.id
_entity.type
_entity.pdbx_description
1 polymer ?
#
loop_
_entity_poly.entity_id
_entity_poly.type
_entity_poly.pdbx_seq_one_letter_code
_entity_poly.pdbx_strand_id
1 'polypeptide(L)'
;DREKLLLPRCIVSVLVEAMLHRYTCPDRNLLLMIQLILLDAGGTIYASAIVADDVRAYDPHNVVTTNGAECMKHYLNETVAFIADIHTITKVKSTMKEKNEKQQLSNLTEDTLGGQLKAGLAQYLALEFTKGGQRDTKAIIRFLPWLYNPPPSVQQGAKEFIDCIDRIRFLSWLMIGSLTHAAITRNEGTIICHPIPVDASQSIADYILYILTGFADQSKTSVIHMSSLFHSFILCQLWTMYCEQVNRGHDPDALVAIMDFWGRITPGILHLLSHSKVLAEMVNLHFLSLIEALQEINSIVLANLFALWVPVLYTHQVQLPAHVQVRLQTCLNHQPSSETQGDTRFMYAILLKWLNRLQFKIGQIETQSSHAAQFYSL
;
A
#
# COMPACT_ATOMS: atom_id res chain seq x y z
N ASP A 1 7.76 -2.95 -37.77
CA ASP A 1 7.34 -2.56 -36.40
C ASP A 1 5.97 -3.06 -35.97
N ARG A 2 4.92 -3.00 -36.80
CA ARG A 2 3.57 -3.50 -36.43
C ARG A 2 3.53 -4.99 -36.06
N GLU A 3 4.33 -5.83 -36.72
CA GLU A 3 4.42 -7.28 -36.41
C GLU A 3 5.19 -7.57 -35.11
N LYS A 4 6.20 -6.74 -34.77
CA LYS A 4 6.97 -6.89 -33.52
C LYS A 4 6.12 -6.63 -32.26
N LEU A 5 5.03 -5.89 -32.40
CA LEU A 5 4.07 -5.63 -31.31
C LEU A 5 2.96 -6.67 -31.19
N LEU A 6 2.86 -7.66 -32.08
CA LEU A 6 1.77 -8.65 -32.04
C LEU A 6 1.78 -9.47 -30.75
N LEU A 7 2.94 -10.02 -30.38
CA LEU A 7 3.09 -10.82 -29.17
C LEU A 7 2.87 -9.99 -27.88
N PRO A 8 3.53 -8.84 -27.68
CA PRO A 8 3.27 -7.97 -26.53
C PRO A 8 1.81 -7.55 -26.39
N ARG A 9 1.14 -7.20 -27.51
CA ARG A 9 -0.29 -6.86 -27.49
C ARG A 9 -1.16 -8.04 -27.09
N CYS A 10 -0.85 -9.24 -27.57
CA CYS A 10 -1.58 -10.45 -27.21
C CYS A 10 -1.43 -10.74 -25.71
N ILE A 11 -0.20 -10.68 -25.18
CA ILE A 11 0.08 -10.88 -23.76
C ILE A 11 -0.68 -9.86 -22.89
N VAL A 12 -0.58 -8.57 -23.22
CA VAL A 12 -1.29 -7.50 -22.50
C VAL A 12 -2.81 -7.69 -22.59
N SER A 13 -3.35 -8.03 -23.76
CA SER A 13 -4.78 -8.29 -23.92
C SER A 13 -5.27 -9.44 -23.04
N VAL A 14 -4.49 -10.54 -22.93
CA VAL A 14 -4.83 -11.66 -22.06
C VAL A 14 -4.78 -11.26 -20.59
N LEU A 15 -3.77 -10.47 -20.18
CA LEU A 15 -3.70 -9.94 -18.81
C LEU A 15 -4.90 -9.04 -18.49
N VAL A 16 -5.28 -8.13 -19.39
CA VAL A 16 -6.42 -7.22 -19.20
C VAL A 16 -7.73 -7.99 -19.11
N GLU A 17 -7.97 -8.98 -19.98
CA GLU A 17 -9.17 -9.82 -19.88
C GLU A 17 -9.20 -10.63 -18.58
N ALA A 18 -8.05 -11.05 -18.06
CA ALA A 18 -7.95 -11.67 -16.74
C ALA A 18 -8.23 -10.67 -15.60
N MET A 19 -7.72 -9.45 -15.67
CA MET A 19 -8.01 -8.37 -14.71
C MET A 19 -9.51 -8.01 -14.70
N LEU A 20 -10.16 -8.06 -15.87
CA LEU A 20 -11.59 -7.84 -16.01
C LEU A 20 -12.44 -9.06 -15.60
N HIS A 21 -11.81 -10.13 -15.12
CA HIS A 21 -12.47 -11.39 -14.72
C HIS A 21 -13.23 -12.08 -15.86
N ARG A 22 -12.84 -11.82 -17.10
CA ARG A 22 -13.42 -12.40 -18.32
C ARG A 22 -12.65 -13.62 -18.81
N TYR A 23 -11.41 -13.78 -18.34
CA TYR A 23 -10.53 -14.86 -18.72
C TYR A 23 -9.78 -15.42 -17.50
N THR A 24 -9.45 -16.72 -17.54
CA THR A 24 -8.72 -17.39 -16.47
C THR A 24 -7.37 -17.86 -16.99
N CYS A 25 -6.29 -17.50 -16.32
CA CYS A 25 -4.93 -17.85 -16.69
C CYS A 25 -4.22 -18.49 -15.48
N PRO A 26 -3.33 -19.48 -15.65
CA PRO A 26 -2.59 -20.06 -14.53
C PRO A 26 -1.86 -18.97 -13.71
N ASP A 27 -1.83 -19.12 -12.38
CA ASP A 27 -1.25 -18.16 -11.44
C ASP A 27 0.14 -17.67 -11.86
N ARG A 28 1.01 -18.64 -12.21
CA ARG A 28 2.37 -18.38 -12.66
C ARG A 28 2.40 -17.53 -13.92
N ASN A 29 1.50 -17.79 -14.88
CA ASN A 29 1.45 -17.03 -16.12
C ASN A 29 0.97 -15.59 -15.87
N LEU A 30 -0.01 -15.38 -14.99
CA LEU A 30 -0.45 -14.03 -14.61
C LEU A 30 0.71 -13.19 -14.05
N LEU A 31 1.47 -13.76 -13.12
CA LEU A 31 2.61 -13.09 -12.52
C LEU A 31 3.73 -12.85 -13.54
N LEU A 32 4.00 -13.79 -14.46
CA LEU A 32 4.99 -13.60 -15.51
C LEU A 32 4.59 -12.55 -16.53
N MET A 33 3.29 -12.41 -16.85
CA MET A 33 2.81 -11.32 -17.72
C MET A 33 2.99 -9.96 -17.06
N ILE A 34 2.74 -9.85 -15.74
CA ILE A 34 3.03 -8.63 -14.98
C ILE A 34 4.54 -8.38 -14.92
N GLN A 35 5.35 -9.41 -14.70
CA GLN A 35 6.81 -9.30 -14.69
C GLN A 35 7.35 -8.77 -16.02
N LEU A 36 6.87 -9.28 -17.15
CA LEU A 36 7.24 -8.80 -18.49
C LEU A 36 6.99 -7.29 -18.64
N ILE A 37 5.80 -6.84 -18.22
CA ILE A 37 5.41 -5.42 -18.29
C ILE A 37 6.27 -4.58 -17.35
N LEU A 38 6.55 -5.07 -16.14
CA LEU A 38 7.36 -4.36 -15.16
C LEU A 38 8.81 -4.24 -15.60
N LEU A 39 9.42 -5.29 -16.14
CA LEU A 39 10.79 -5.23 -16.66
C LEU A 39 10.91 -4.16 -17.74
N ASP A 40 9.94 -4.04 -18.64
CA ASP A 40 9.89 -2.97 -19.64
C ASP A 40 9.69 -1.57 -19.03
N ALA A 41 8.99 -1.49 -17.90
CA ALA A 41 8.80 -0.25 -17.16
C ALA A 41 9.98 0.09 -16.23
N GLY A 42 11.00 -0.78 -16.14
CA GLY A 42 12.17 -0.64 -15.28
C GLY A 42 12.02 -1.22 -13.86
N GLY A 43 10.92 -1.91 -13.58
CA GLY A 43 10.64 -2.56 -12.30
C GLY A 43 10.71 -4.09 -12.36
N THR A 44 10.36 -4.74 -11.26
CA THR A 44 10.28 -6.20 -11.15
C THR A 44 9.38 -6.57 -9.99
N ILE A 45 8.61 -7.65 -10.13
CA ILE A 45 7.82 -8.19 -9.03
C ILE A 45 8.73 -8.73 -7.93
N TYR A 46 8.19 -8.82 -6.72
CA TYR A 46 8.81 -9.56 -5.64
C TYR A 46 8.85 -11.06 -5.97
N ALA A 47 10.00 -11.70 -5.70
CA ALA A 47 10.18 -13.15 -5.87
C ALA A 47 9.32 -13.92 -4.85
N SER A 48 8.11 -14.31 -5.24
CA SER A 48 7.21 -15.17 -4.46
C SER A 48 7.49 -16.65 -4.72
N ALA A 49 6.93 -17.55 -3.91
CA ALA A 49 7.06 -19.00 -4.10
C ALA A 49 6.59 -19.49 -5.49
N ILE A 50 5.75 -18.71 -6.19
CA ILE A 50 5.19 -19.07 -7.49
C ILE A 50 6.18 -18.82 -8.65
N VAL A 51 7.05 -17.80 -8.51
CA VAL A 51 7.91 -17.28 -9.58
C VAL A 51 9.35 -17.02 -9.12
N ALA A 52 9.76 -17.59 -7.98
CA ALA A 52 11.04 -17.31 -7.34
C ALA A 52 12.24 -17.54 -8.26
N ASP A 53 12.24 -18.64 -9.01
CA ASP A 53 13.35 -19.02 -9.88
C ASP A 53 13.41 -18.15 -11.15
N ASP A 54 12.25 -17.73 -11.66
CA ASP A 54 12.16 -16.88 -12.85
C ASP A 54 12.60 -15.45 -12.56
N VAL A 55 12.12 -14.86 -11.47
CA VAL A 55 12.37 -13.45 -11.14
C VAL A 55 13.84 -13.19 -10.81
N ARG A 56 14.51 -14.15 -10.17
CA ARG A 56 15.94 -14.04 -9.81
C ARG A 56 16.88 -14.06 -11.02
N ALA A 57 16.41 -14.49 -12.19
CA ALA A 57 17.21 -14.56 -13.40
C ALA A 57 17.31 -13.23 -14.15
N TYR A 58 16.48 -12.22 -13.82
CA TYR A 58 16.41 -10.96 -14.56
C TYR A 58 17.01 -9.80 -13.77
N ASP A 59 17.96 -9.10 -14.38
CA ASP A 59 18.45 -7.81 -13.90
C ASP A 59 17.62 -6.67 -14.54
N PRO A 60 16.83 -5.90 -13.77
CA PRO A 60 16.03 -4.78 -14.28
C PRO A 60 16.84 -3.74 -15.07
N HIS A 61 18.16 -3.68 -14.88
CA HIS A 61 19.05 -2.70 -15.52
C HIS A 61 19.56 -3.12 -16.89
N ASN A 62 19.34 -4.38 -17.32
CA ASN A 62 19.99 -4.94 -18.51
C ASN A 62 19.02 -5.71 -19.43
N VAL A 63 17.73 -5.35 -19.44
CA VAL A 63 16.71 -6.04 -20.24
C VAL A 63 16.44 -5.34 -21.57
N VAL A 64 16.38 -6.13 -22.65
CA VAL A 64 15.91 -5.69 -23.97
C VAL A 64 14.40 -5.45 -23.89
N THR A 65 13.96 -4.24 -24.25
CA THR A 65 12.53 -3.87 -24.23
C THR A 65 11.68 -4.82 -25.08
N THR A 66 10.60 -5.32 -24.49
CA THR A 66 9.59 -6.16 -25.15
C THR A 66 8.42 -5.33 -25.68
N ASN A 67 8.35 -4.03 -25.38
CA ASN A 67 7.22 -3.12 -25.65
C ASN A 67 5.88 -3.50 -24.97
N GLY A 68 5.90 -4.40 -23.99
CA GLY A 68 4.76 -4.74 -23.15
C GLY A 68 4.26 -3.54 -22.34
N ALA A 69 5.16 -2.75 -21.74
CA ALA A 69 4.77 -1.54 -21.01
C ALA A 69 4.07 -0.50 -21.90
N GLU A 70 4.55 -0.30 -23.13
CA GLU A 70 3.89 0.60 -24.10
C GLU A 70 2.48 0.11 -24.48
N CYS A 71 2.29 -1.20 -24.62
CA CYS A 71 0.97 -1.77 -24.88
C CYS A 71 0.04 -1.61 -23.67
N MET A 72 0.56 -1.75 -22.45
CA MET A 72 -0.21 -1.65 -21.20
C MET A 72 -0.67 -0.22 -20.90
N LYS A 73 0.02 0.83 -21.40
CA LYS A 73 -0.37 2.24 -21.21
C LYS A 73 -1.79 2.56 -21.70
N HIS A 74 -2.32 1.80 -22.65
CA HIS A 74 -3.68 1.97 -23.14
C HIS A 74 -4.75 1.54 -22.11
N TYR A 75 -4.36 0.79 -21.08
CA TYR A 75 -5.23 0.17 -20.09
C TYR A 75 -5.01 0.71 -18.66
N LEU A 76 -4.50 1.94 -18.54
CA LEU A 76 -4.23 2.56 -17.24
C LEU A 76 -5.52 2.75 -16.42
N ASN A 77 -6.65 3.08 -17.07
CA ASN A 77 -7.92 3.25 -16.36
C ASN A 77 -8.40 1.93 -15.74
N GLU A 78 -8.31 0.84 -16.50
CA GLU A 78 -8.65 -0.52 -16.07
C GLU A 78 -7.73 -0.97 -14.93
N THR A 79 -6.45 -0.60 -15.01
CA THR A 79 -5.47 -0.88 -13.95
C THR A 79 -5.79 -0.11 -12.66
N VAL A 80 -6.12 1.18 -12.76
CA VAL A 80 -6.55 2.00 -11.62
C VAL A 80 -7.82 1.41 -11.01
N ALA A 81 -8.82 1.05 -11.83
CA ALA A 81 -10.07 0.45 -11.37
C ALA A 81 -9.83 -0.90 -10.68
N PHE A 82 -8.95 -1.74 -11.22
CA PHE A 82 -8.61 -3.04 -10.65
C PHE A 82 -8.00 -2.92 -9.25
N ILE A 83 -7.09 -1.96 -9.05
CA ILE A 83 -6.45 -1.72 -7.75
C ILE A 83 -7.44 -1.11 -6.75
N ALA A 84 -8.27 -0.17 -7.19
CA ALA A 84 -9.26 0.51 -6.36
C ALA A 84 -10.38 -0.43 -5.87
N ASP A 85 -10.84 -1.36 -6.72
CA ASP A 85 -11.95 -2.27 -6.38
C ASP A 85 -11.57 -3.20 -5.20
N ILE A 86 -12.34 -3.09 -4.11
CA ILE A 86 -12.21 -3.94 -2.91
C ILE A 86 -12.46 -5.41 -3.18
N HIS A 87 -13.28 -5.71 -4.19
CA HIS A 87 -13.71 -7.06 -4.51
C HIS A 87 -12.73 -7.81 -5.39
N THR A 88 -11.74 -7.12 -5.99
CA THR A 88 -10.78 -7.72 -6.92
C THR A 88 -10.11 -8.98 -6.38
N ILE A 89 -9.62 -8.95 -5.13
CA ILE A 89 -8.91 -10.12 -4.56
C ILE A 89 -9.87 -11.31 -4.41
N THR A 90 -11.10 -11.06 -3.94
CA THR A 90 -12.15 -12.08 -3.82
C THR A 90 -12.54 -12.65 -5.19
N LYS A 91 -12.71 -11.79 -6.20
CA LYS A 91 -13.07 -12.19 -7.57
C LYS A 91 -11.97 -13.02 -8.23
N VAL A 92 -10.71 -12.65 -8.04
CA VAL A 92 -9.57 -13.48 -8.47
C VAL A 92 -9.65 -14.85 -7.80
N LYS A 93 -9.87 -14.90 -6.49
CA LYS A 93 -9.98 -16.16 -5.75
C LYS A 93 -11.17 -17.03 -6.20
N SER A 94 -12.36 -16.45 -6.42
CA SER A 94 -13.55 -17.20 -6.85
C SER A 94 -13.41 -17.76 -8.26
N THR A 95 -12.88 -16.95 -9.18
CA THR A 95 -12.65 -17.33 -10.57
C THR A 95 -11.70 -18.55 -10.69
N MET A 96 -10.77 -18.71 -9.74
CA MET A 96 -9.88 -19.87 -9.69
C MET A 96 -10.52 -21.09 -9.03
N LYS A 97 -11.28 -20.91 -7.95
CA LYS A 97 -11.95 -22.02 -7.23
C LYS A 97 -12.91 -22.81 -8.10
N GLU A 98 -13.73 -22.14 -8.91
CA GLU A 98 -14.70 -22.78 -9.82
C GLU A 98 -14.04 -23.75 -10.83
N LYS A 99 -12.73 -23.63 -11.08
CA LYS A 99 -11.99 -24.50 -12.01
C LYS A 99 -11.01 -25.46 -11.31
N ASN A 100 -10.47 -25.12 -10.14
CA ASN A 100 -9.63 -26.03 -9.35
C ASN A 100 -10.42 -27.20 -8.74
N GLU A 101 -11.73 -27.03 -8.51
CA GLU A 101 -12.64 -28.14 -8.17
C GLU A 101 -12.65 -29.24 -9.24
N LYS A 102 -12.36 -28.90 -10.51
CA LYS A 102 -12.21 -29.88 -11.60
C LYS A 102 -10.83 -30.54 -11.64
N GLN A 103 -9.85 -30.08 -10.86
CA GLN A 103 -8.46 -30.55 -10.86
C GLN A 103 -7.92 -31.01 -9.48
N GLN A 104 -8.73 -30.97 -8.41
CA GLN A 104 -8.35 -31.41 -7.03
C GLN A 104 -6.99 -30.87 -6.54
N LEU A 105 -6.63 -29.64 -6.86
CA LEU A 105 -5.40 -29.00 -6.38
C LEU A 105 -5.76 -27.86 -5.42
N SER A 106 -5.65 -28.10 -4.11
CA SER A 106 -5.74 -27.05 -3.09
C SER A 106 -4.34 -26.48 -2.85
N ASN A 107 -4.02 -25.35 -3.49
CA ASN A 107 -2.71 -24.72 -3.31
C ASN A 107 -2.78 -23.57 -2.29
N LEU A 108 -1.85 -23.56 -1.33
CA LEU A 108 -1.63 -22.47 -0.35
C LEU A 108 -1.36 -21.10 -1.01
N THR A 109 -1.12 -21.08 -2.32
CA THR A 109 -0.86 -19.88 -3.14
C THR A 109 -2.11 -19.05 -3.41
N GLU A 110 -3.31 -19.63 -3.33
CA GLU A 110 -4.59 -18.97 -3.65
C GLU A 110 -4.84 -17.73 -2.78
N ASP A 111 -4.45 -17.78 -1.49
CA ASP A 111 -4.67 -16.68 -0.55
C ASP A 111 -3.69 -15.51 -0.72
N THR A 112 -2.67 -15.67 -1.55
CA THR A 112 -1.62 -14.65 -1.76
C THR A 112 -1.63 -14.06 -3.16
N LEU A 113 -2.17 -14.77 -4.15
CA LEU A 113 -2.15 -14.36 -5.56
C LEU A 113 -2.79 -13.00 -5.80
N GLY A 114 -4.03 -12.78 -5.34
CA GLY A 114 -4.74 -11.53 -5.60
C GLY A 114 -4.00 -10.29 -5.05
N GLY A 115 -3.36 -10.44 -3.88
CA GLY A 115 -2.51 -9.39 -3.33
C GLY A 115 -1.22 -9.17 -4.12
N GLN A 116 -0.59 -10.23 -4.63
CA GLN A 116 0.59 -10.14 -5.50
C GLN A 116 0.25 -9.46 -6.84
N LEU A 117 -0.90 -9.77 -7.44
CA LEU A 117 -1.39 -9.11 -8.66
C LEU A 117 -1.61 -7.62 -8.43
N LYS A 118 -2.31 -7.24 -7.36
CA LYS A 118 -2.50 -5.83 -7.00
C LYS A 118 -1.17 -5.12 -6.76
N ALA A 119 -0.23 -5.75 -6.05
CA ALA A 119 1.08 -5.15 -5.78
C ALA A 119 1.90 -4.91 -7.06
N GLY A 120 1.96 -5.90 -7.96
CA GLY A 120 2.69 -5.76 -9.21
C GLY A 120 2.07 -4.72 -10.16
N LEU A 121 0.74 -4.69 -10.27
CA LEU A 121 0.03 -3.66 -11.04
C LEU A 121 0.16 -2.27 -10.41
N ALA A 122 0.17 -2.18 -9.08
CA ALA A 122 0.38 -0.90 -8.38
C ALA A 122 1.82 -0.38 -8.56
N GLN A 123 2.81 -1.28 -8.60
CA GLN A 123 4.18 -0.93 -8.96
C GLN A 123 4.25 -0.41 -10.40
N TYR A 124 3.55 -1.05 -11.35
CA TYR A 124 3.47 -0.57 -12.72
C TYR A 124 2.84 0.84 -12.80
N LEU A 125 1.71 1.07 -12.13
CA LEU A 125 1.10 2.41 -12.06
C LEU A 125 2.04 3.44 -11.44
N ALA A 126 2.73 3.08 -10.36
CA ALA A 126 3.68 3.98 -9.71
C ALA A 126 4.80 4.40 -10.67
N LEU A 127 5.34 3.45 -11.46
CA LEU A 127 6.35 3.73 -12.48
C LEU A 127 5.80 4.61 -13.61
N GLU A 128 4.62 4.32 -14.13
CA GLU A 128 3.98 5.13 -15.17
C GLU A 128 3.68 6.56 -14.70
N PHE A 129 3.24 6.73 -13.46
CA PHE A 129 2.97 8.06 -12.89
C PHE A 129 4.26 8.84 -12.66
N THR A 130 5.39 8.16 -12.45
CA THR A 130 6.72 8.77 -12.25
C THR A 130 7.35 9.25 -13.56
N LYS A 131 7.03 8.64 -14.72
CA LYS A 131 7.72 8.87 -16.01
C LYS A 131 7.71 10.33 -16.50
N GLY A 132 6.80 11.17 -16.02
CA GLY A 132 6.80 12.62 -16.34
C GLY A 132 7.87 13.42 -15.59
N GLY A 133 8.56 12.82 -14.62
CA GLY A 133 9.44 13.49 -13.65
C GLY A 133 8.65 14.03 -12.46
N GLN A 134 9.35 14.35 -11.35
CA GLN A 134 8.71 14.70 -10.07
C GLN A 134 7.83 15.96 -10.11
N ARG A 135 8.01 16.83 -11.10
CA ARG A 135 7.20 18.06 -11.28
C ARG A 135 6.05 17.89 -12.26
N ASP A 136 5.97 16.77 -12.99
CA ASP A 136 4.89 16.53 -13.95
C ASP A 136 3.72 15.84 -13.26
N THR A 137 2.72 16.63 -12.88
CA THR A 137 1.54 16.16 -12.18
C THR A 137 0.43 15.68 -13.13
N LYS A 138 0.67 15.54 -14.45
CA LYS A 138 -0.36 15.11 -15.42
C LYS A 138 -1.03 13.79 -15.06
N ALA A 139 -0.24 12.81 -14.63
CA ALA A 139 -0.77 11.51 -14.24
C ALA A 139 -1.69 11.64 -13.01
N ILE A 140 -1.28 12.44 -12.04
CA ILE A 140 -2.05 12.73 -10.83
C ILE A 140 -3.35 13.45 -11.17
N ILE A 141 -3.30 14.51 -11.97
CA ILE A 141 -4.49 15.26 -12.41
C ILE A 141 -5.47 14.34 -13.14
N ARG A 142 -4.96 13.42 -13.97
CA ARG A 142 -5.79 12.52 -14.77
C ARG A 142 -6.41 11.39 -13.97
N PHE A 143 -5.64 10.70 -13.14
CA PHE A 143 -6.05 9.45 -12.50
C PHE A 143 -6.39 9.61 -11.01
N LEU A 144 -5.89 10.66 -10.36
CA LEU A 144 -6.16 11.00 -8.97
C LEU A 144 -6.64 12.45 -8.81
N PRO A 145 -7.68 12.89 -9.57
CA PRO A 145 -8.17 14.27 -9.48
C PRO A 145 -8.69 14.65 -8.08
N TRP A 146 -9.00 13.65 -7.26
CA TRP A 146 -9.45 13.80 -5.88
C TRP A 146 -8.30 14.06 -4.90
N LEU A 147 -7.03 13.78 -5.26
CA LEU A 147 -5.91 13.81 -4.30
C LEU A 147 -5.80 15.14 -3.55
N TYR A 148 -5.95 16.25 -4.25
CA TYR A 148 -5.89 17.61 -3.69
C TYR A 148 -7.25 18.20 -3.32
N ASN A 149 -8.31 17.39 -3.36
CA ASN A 149 -9.68 17.81 -3.09
C ASN A 149 -10.33 16.92 -2.02
N PRO A 150 -9.78 16.87 -0.78
CA PRO A 150 -10.39 16.12 0.31
C PRO A 150 -11.78 16.68 0.66
N PRO A 151 -12.72 15.83 1.14
CA PRO A 151 -14.04 16.30 1.52
C PRO A 151 -13.98 17.27 2.70
N PRO A 152 -14.82 18.31 2.72
CA PRO A 152 -14.84 19.27 3.81
C PRO A 152 -15.36 18.61 5.10
N SER A 153 -14.76 18.96 6.24
CA SER A 153 -15.10 18.39 7.56
C SER A 153 -16.55 18.63 8.00
N VAL A 154 -17.24 19.60 7.41
CA VAL A 154 -18.64 19.95 7.70
C VAL A 154 -19.64 18.95 7.08
N GLN A 155 -19.21 18.18 6.08
CA GLN A 155 -20.05 17.21 5.35
C GLN A 155 -19.62 15.78 5.67
N GLN A 156 -19.81 15.34 6.92
CA GLN A 156 -19.56 13.95 7.33
C GLN A 156 -20.73 13.02 6.99
N GLY A 157 -20.82 12.60 5.73
CA GLY A 157 -21.77 11.61 5.26
C GLY A 157 -21.17 10.22 5.15
N ALA A 158 -22.01 9.18 5.21
CA ALA A 158 -21.57 7.78 5.07
C ALA A 158 -20.94 7.51 3.69
N LYS A 159 -21.43 8.18 2.64
CA LYS A 159 -20.89 8.05 1.29
C LYS A 159 -19.48 8.62 1.21
N GLU A 160 -19.29 9.85 1.66
CA GLU A 160 -18.01 10.54 1.66
C GLU A 160 -16.99 9.80 2.55
N PHE A 161 -17.44 9.17 3.64
CA PHE A 161 -16.61 8.31 4.47
C PHE A 161 -16.11 7.07 3.72
N ILE A 162 -16.98 6.37 2.99
CA ILE A 162 -16.58 5.24 2.13
C ILE A 162 -15.62 5.71 1.03
N ASP A 163 -15.93 6.83 0.37
CA ASP A 163 -15.08 7.40 -0.68
C ASP A 163 -13.67 7.68 -0.12
N CYS A 164 -13.55 8.23 1.10
CA CYS A 164 -12.27 8.41 1.77
C CYS A 164 -11.54 7.10 2.01
N ILE A 165 -12.23 6.05 2.49
CA ILE A 165 -11.66 4.72 2.71
C ILE A 165 -11.08 4.18 1.40
N ASP A 166 -11.83 4.28 0.30
CA ASP A 166 -11.38 3.81 -1.01
C ASP A 166 -10.16 4.60 -1.51
N ARG A 167 -10.13 5.92 -1.27
CA ARG A 167 -8.97 6.76 -1.62
C ARG A 167 -7.72 6.36 -0.85
N ILE A 168 -7.80 6.19 0.48
CA ILE A 168 -6.63 5.83 1.29
C ILE A 168 -6.15 4.39 1.01
N ARG A 169 -7.07 3.48 0.67
CA ARG A 169 -6.74 2.11 0.24
C ARG A 169 -6.00 2.11 -1.09
N PHE A 170 -6.47 2.88 -2.06
CA PHE A 170 -5.79 3.03 -3.33
C PHE A 170 -4.37 3.60 -3.16
N LEU A 171 -4.21 4.67 -2.35
CA LEU A 171 -2.88 5.23 -2.04
C LEU A 171 -1.97 4.20 -1.38
N SER A 172 -2.51 3.40 -0.47
CA SER A 172 -1.73 2.35 0.21
C SER A 172 -1.14 1.36 -0.80
N TRP A 173 -1.95 0.89 -1.77
CA TRP A 173 -1.45 0.01 -2.83
C TRP A 173 -0.42 0.68 -3.72
N LEU A 174 -0.67 1.93 -4.15
CA LEU A 174 0.26 2.69 -4.98
C LEU A 174 1.62 2.90 -4.27
N MET A 175 1.61 3.24 -2.99
CA MET A 175 2.82 3.40 -2.17
C MET A 175 3.53 2.07 -1.94
N ILE A 176 2.80 0.95 -1.75
CA ILE A 176 3.41 -0.38 -1.73
C ILE A 176 4.15 -0.65 -3.03
N GLY A 177 3.56 -0.33 -4.18
CA GLY A 177 4.20 -0.49 -5.48
C GLY A 177 5.49 0.33 -5.61
N SER A 178 5.43 1.62 -5.29
CA SER A 178 6.58 2.53 -5.28
C SER A 178 7.69 2.08 -4.34
N LEU A 179 7.36 1.78 -3.08
CA LEU A 179 8.33 1.35 -2.07
C LEU A 179 8.91 -0.03 -2.38
N THR A 180 8.15 -0.93 -2.99
CA THR A 180 8.64 -2.24 -3.44
C THR A 180 9.67 -2.07 -4.54
N HIS A 181 9.41 -1.18 -5.50
CA HIS A 181 10.38 -0.82 -6.54
C HIS A 181 11.66 -0.25 -5.92
N ALA A 182 11.53 0.73 -5.01
CA ALA A 182 12.65 1.32 -4.31
C ALA A 182 13.47 0.27 -3.54
N ALA A 183 12.81 -0.67 -2.85
CA ALA A 183 13.47 -1.71 -2.09
C ALA A 183 14.20 -2.75 -2.96
N ILE A 184 13.62 -3.14 -4.10
CA ILE A 184 14.24 -4.14 -4.98
C ILE A 184 15.41 -3.52 -5.76
N THR A 185 15.23 -2.33 -6.32
CA THR A 185 16.26 -1.61 -7.08
C THR A 185 17.25 -0.86 -6.19
N ARG A 186 17.00 -0.80 -4.89
CA ARG A 186 17.77 -0.04 -3.89
C ARG A 186 17.88 1.46 -4.21
N ASN A 187 16.97 1.98 -5.04
CA ASN A 187 17.06 3.30 -5.66
C ASN A 187 18.37 3.54 -6.43
N GLU A 188 19.04 2.48 -6.89
CA GLU A 188 20.23 2.54 -7.76
C GLU A 188 19.86 2.46 -9.26
N GLY A 189 18.57 2.27 -9.56
CA GLY A 189 18.06 2.16 -10.93
C GLY A 189 17.84 3.47 -11.65
N THR A 190 17.50 3.37 -12.94
CA THR A 190 17.27 4.53 -13.82
C THR A 190 16.04 5.34 -13.46
N ILE A 191 15.08 4.73 -12.75
CA ILE A 191 13.83 5.37 -12.33
C ILE A 191 13.74 5.33 -10.80
N ILE A 192 13.72 6.52 -10.20
CA ILE A 192 13.39 6.72 -8.79
C ILE A 192 11.87 6.90 -8.69
N CYS A 193 11.17 5.86 -8.23
CA CYS A 193 9.72 5.76 -8.32
C CYS A 193 8.99 6.57 -7.23
N HIS A 194 8.73 7.84 -7.50
CA HIS A 194 7.98 8.75 -6.60
C HIS A 194 6.70 9.26 -7.28
N PRO A 195 5.63 8.45 -7.37
CA PRO A 195 4.42 8.82 -8.08
C PRO A 195 3.62 9.95 -7.42
N ILE A 196 3.68 10.08 -6.09
CA ILE A 196 2.91 11.07 -5.33
C ILE A 196 3.82 12.24 -4.94
N PRO A 197 3.49 13.48 -5.33
CA PRO A 197 4.23 14.65 -4.88
C PRO A 197 4.20 14.83 -3.35
N VAL A 198 5.31 15.27 -2.77
CA VAL A 198 5.43 15.51 -1.32
C VAL A 198 4.45 16.60 -0.85
N ASP A 199 4.13 17.58 -1.70
CA ASP A 199 3.17 18.64 -1.39
C ASP A 199 1.73 18.13 -1.17
N ALA A 200 1.41 16.90 -1.57
CA ALA A 200 0.14 16.24 -1.28
C ALA A 200 0.01 15.82 0.19
N SER A 201 1.06 15.97 1.00
CA SER A 201 1.10 15.57 2.42
C SER A 201 -0.11 16.10 3.22
N GLN A 202 -0.44 17.38 3.01
CA GLN A 202 -1.59 17.99 3.68
C GLN A 202 -2.90 17.32 3.27
N SER A 203 -3.14 17.12 1.98
CA SER A 203 -4.39 16.52 1.51
C SER A 203 -4.54 15.07 1.97
N ILE A 204 -3.44 14.30 2.00
CA ILE A 204 -3.42 12.94 2.57
C ILE A 204 -3.77 12.98 4.06
N ALA A 205 -3.24 13.94 4.81
CA ALA A 205 -3.60 14.12 6.22
C ALA A 205 -5.09 14.41 6.38
N ASP A 206 -5.66 15.27 5.54
CA ASP A 206 -7.07 15.64 5.59
C ASP A 206 -8.00 14.43 5.35
N TYR A 207 -7.66 13.53 4.42
CA TYR A 207 -8.39 12.27 4.23
C TYR A 207 -8.36 11.36 5.47
N ILE A 208 -7.20 11.26 6.12
CA ILE A 208 -7.04 10.46 7.33
C ILE A 208 -7.82 11.09 8.49
N LEU A 209 -7.71 12.40 8.68
CA LEU A 209 -8.44 13.14 9.72
C LEU A 209 -9.95 13.06 9.52
N TYR A 210 -10.43 13.08 8.28
CA TYR A 210 -11.83 12.88 7.97
C TYR A 210 -12.32 11.52 8.49
N ILE A 211 -11.56 10.45 8.24
CA ILE A 211 -11.87 9.11 8.77
C ILE A 211 -11.76 9.07 10.29
N LEU A 212 -10.68 9.60 10.88
CA LEU A 212 -10.50 9.60 12.34
C LEU A 212 -11.65 10.30 13.04
N THR A 213 -12.08 11.45 12.54
CA THR A 213 -13.16 12.25 13.14
C THR A 213 -14.51 11.54 13.00
N GLY A 214 -14.80 10.93 11.85
CA GLY A 214 -16.07 10.23 11.61
C GLY A 214 -16.13 8.80 12.16
N PHE A 215 -15.00 8.24 12.64
CA PHE A 215 -14.92 6.82 12.97
C PHE A 215 -15.89 6.38 14.07
N ALA A 216 -16.02 7.18 15.14
CA ALA A 216 -16.86 6.86 16.27
C ALA A 216 -18.33 6.61 15.86
N ASP A 217 -18.80 7.37 14.87
CA ASP A 217 -20.18 7.32 14.38
C ASP A 217 -20.35 6.27 13.27
N GLN A 218 -19.37 6.15 12.37
CA GLN A 218 -19.51 5.37 11.14
C GLN A 218 -19.03 3.92 11.26
N SER A 219 -18.16 3.60 12.22
CA SER A 219 -17.47 2.29 12.31
C SER A 219 -18.38 1.07 12.44
N LYS A 220 -19.61 1.24 12.92
CA LYS A 220 -20.58 0.16 13.17
C LYS A 220 -21.44 -0.18 11.95
N THR A 221 -21.36 0.60 10.88
CA THR A 221 -22.24 0.48 9.71
C THR A 221 -21.92 -0.75 8.87
N SER A 222 -20.65 -1.06 8.66
CA SER A 222 -20.22 -2.27 7.94
C SER A 222 -18.78 -2.63 8.25
N VAL A 223 -18.34 -3.82 7.83
CA VAL A 223 -16.93 -4.26 8.01
C VAL A 223 -15.95 -3.33 7.29
N ILE A 224 -16.34 -2.74 6.15
CA ILE A 224 -15.53 -1.72 5.46
C ILE A 224 -15.29 -0.52 6.38
N HIS A 225 -16.36 -0.01 7.01
CA HIS A 225 -16.24 1.10 7.95
C HIS A 225 -15.43 0.72 9.19
N MET A 226 -15.63 -0.48 9.73
CA MET A 226 -14.86 -0.98 10.88
C MET A 226 -13.36 -1.07 10.57
N SER A 227 -13.01 -1.49 9.34
CA SER A 227 -11.63 -1.60 8.85
C SER A 227 -10.97 -0.25 8.51
N SER A 228 -11.69 0.87 8.57
CA SER A 228 -11.18 2.18 8.16
C SER A 228 -9.98 2.64 8.99
N LEU A 229 -9.99 2.43 10.31
CA LEU A 229 -8.82 2.71 11.16
C LEU A 229 -7.60 1.91 10.74
N PHE A 230 -7.77 0.62 10.43
CA PHE A 230 -6.67 -0.20 9.93
C PHE A 230 -6.04 0.46 8.69
N HIS A 231 -6.86 0.83 7.70
CA HIS A 231 -6.35 1.46 6.48
C HIS A 231 -5.73 2.83 6.75
N SER A 232 -6.29 3.65 7.65
CA SER A 232 -5.72 4.96 8.03
C SER A 232 -4.32 4.81 8.63
N PHE A 233 -4.15 3.90 9.60
CA PHE A 233 -2.84 3.67 10.23
C PHE A 233 -1.83 3.04 9.27
N ILE A 234 -2.27 2.17 8.37
CA ILE A 234 -1.41 1.62 7.31
C ILE A 234 -0.94 2.72 6.35
N LEU A 235 -1.82 3.63 5.93
CA LEU A 235 -1.42 4.74 5.07
C LEU A 235 -0.45 5.68 5.79
N CYS A 236 -0.63 5.94 7.10
CA CYS A 236 0.35 6.70 7.89
C CYS A 236 1.74 6.05 7.88
N GLN A 237 1.83 4.72 8.02
CA GLN A 237 3.11 3.99 7.96
C GLN A 237 3.74 4.10 6.57
N LEU A 238 2.95 3.87 5.52
CA LEU A 238 3.42 3.92 4.14
C LEU A 238 3.86 5.33 3.73
N TRP A 239 3.09 6.36 4.08
CA TRP A 239 3.43 7.75 3.79
C TRP A 239 4.71 8.17 4.51
N THR A 240 4.87 7.78 5.78
CA THR A 240 6.11 8.03 6.53
C THR A 240 7.32 7.45 5.81
N MET A 241 7.26 6.17 5.42
CA MET A 241 8.36 5.53 4.72
C MET A 241 8.60 6.06 3.32
N TYR A 242 7.52 6.43 2.61
CA TYR A 242 7.59 7.05 1.31
C TYR A 242 8.36 8.37 1.38
N CYS A 243 7.96 9.29 2.27
CA CYS A 243 8.67 10.56 2.49
C CYS A 243 10.13 10.34 2.92
N GLU A 244 10.42 9.35 3.76
CA GLU A 244 11.80 9.02 4.12
C GLU A 244 12.61 8.53 2.92
N GLN A 245 12.04 7.74 1.99
CA GLN A 245 12.71 7.38 0.75
C GLN A 245 12.93 8.59 -0.16
N VAL A 246 11.95 9.49 -0.26
CA VAL A 246 12.11 10.75 -1.01
C VAL A 246 13.23 11.60 -0.44
N ASN A 247 13.29 11.74 0.89
CA ASN A 247 14.35 12.47 1.58
C ASN A 247 15.75 11.85 1.37
N ARG A 248 15.87 10.52 1.31
CA ARG A 248 17.13 9.84 0.95
C ARG A 248 17.61 10.19 -0.45
N GLY A 249 16.70 10.61 -1.33
CA GLY A 249 16.99 11.23 -2.63
C GLY A 249 17.51 12.67 -2.56
N HIS A 250 17.78 13.21 -1.37
CA HIS A 250 18.24 14.56 -1.07
C HIS A 250 17.20 15.67 -1.28
N ASP A 251 15.92 15.35 -1.08
CA ASP A 251 14.85 16.35 -0.99
C ASP A 251 14.52 16.64 0.49
N PRO A 252 15.04 17.73 1.09
CA PRO A 252 14.81 18.04 2.49
C PRO A 252 13.35 18.42 2.78
N ASP A 253 12.58 18.84 1.78
CA ASP A 253 11.18 19.24 1.95
C ASP A 253 10.31 18.03 2.34
N ALA A 254 10.75 16.81 1.98
CA ALA A 254 10.08 15.57 2.36
C ALA A 254 10.07 15.33 3.88
N LEU A 255 11.16 15.64 4.59
CA LEU A 255 11.19 15.53 6.05
C LEU A 255 10.33 16.60 6.73
N VAL A 256 10.31 17.82 6.19
CA VAL A 256 9.44 18.89 6.72
C VAL A 256 7.97 18.49 6.54
N ALA A 257 7.60 18.06 5.33
CA ALA A 257 6.22 17.67 5.02
C ALA A 257 5.70 16.49 5.85
N ILE A 258 6.55 15.51 6.18
CA ILE A 258 6.13 14.39 7.03
C ILE A 258 6.05 14.77 8.52
N MET A 259 6.88 15.72 8.98
CA MET A 259 6.77 16.24 10.35
C MET A 259 5.50 17.09 10.51
N ASP A 260 5.17 17.93 9.52
CA ASP A 260 3.91 18.69 9.50
C ASP A 260 2.68 17.77 9.43
N PHE A 261 2.76 16.70 8.64
CA PHE A 261 1.75 15.65 8.60
C PHE A 261 1.48 15.08 9.99
N TRP A 262 2.52 14.66 10.70
CA TRP A 262 2.37 14.09 12.04
C TRP A 262 1.96 15.11 13.10
N GLY A 263 2.33 16.38 12.92
CA GLY A 263 1.83 17.50 13.71
C GLY A 263 0.32 17.68 13.63
N ARG A 264 -0.32 17.26 12.53
CA ARG A 264 -1.78 17.27 12.34
C ARG A 264 -2.45 15.96 12.74
N ILE A 265 -1.86 14.82 12.36
CA ILE A 265 -2.45 13.50 12.63
C ILE A 265 -2.43 13.17 14.13
N THR A 266 -1.37 13.51 14.86
CA THR A 266 -1.24 13.17 16.29
C THR A 266 -2.37 13.80 17.13
N PRO A 267 -2.72 15.09 16.97
CA PRO A 267 -3.93 15.67 17.57
C PRO A 267 -5.23 14.94 17.19
N GLY A 268 -5.38 14.50 15.94
CA GLY A 268 -6.55 13.73 15.50
C GLY A 268 -6.68 12.38 16.21
N ILE A 269 -5.55 11.68 16.42
CA ILE A 269 -5.50 10.44 17.21
C ILE A 269 -5.89 10.73 18.66
N LEU A 270 -5.33 11.77 19.28
CA LEU A 270 -5.65 12.17 20.65
C LEU A 270 -7.14 12.50 20.84
N HIS A 271 -7.73 13.20 19.86
CA HIS A 271 -9.16 13.48 19.85
C HIS A 271 -9.98 12.19 19.79
N LEU A 272 -9.58 11.22 18.97
CA LEU A 272 -10.29 9.95 18.90
C LEU A 272 -10.18 9.14 20.21
N LEU A 273 -9.01 9.16 20.86
CA LEU A 273 -8.78 8.53 22.17
C LEU A 273 -9.65 9.10 23.29
N SER A 274 -10.15 10.33 23.17
CA SER A 274 -10.96 10.96 24.22
C SER A 274 -12.45 10.56 24.20
N HIS A 275 -12.93 9.89 23.14
CA HIS A 275 -14.35 9.59 22.96
C HIS A 275 -14.89 8.52 23.91
N SER A 276 -14.20 7.37 24.04
CA SER A 276 -14.62 6.29 24.93
C SER A 276 -13.47 5.33 25.23
N LYS A 277 -13.56 4.60 26.35
CA LYS A 277 -12.55 3.59 26.72
C LYS A 277 -12.35 2.50 25.67
N VAL A 278 -13.45 1.96 25.12
CA VAL A 278 -13.40 0.90 24.10
C VAL A 278 -12.70 1.39 22.84
N LEU A 279 -13.00 2.62 22.42
CA LEU A 279 -12.35 3.23 21.27
C LEU A 279 -10.87 3.52 21.56
N ALA A 280 -10.56 3.98 22.77
CA ALA A 280 -9.18 4.22 23.19
C ALA A 280 -8.33 2.94 23.14
N GLU A 281 -8.85 1.81 23.60
CA GLU A 281 -8.19 0.51 23.52
C GLU A 281 -7.92 0.09 22.07
N MET A 282 -8.92 0.24 21.19
CA MET A 282 -8.79 -0.08 19.76
C MET A 282 -7.75 0.80 19.06
N VAL A 283 -7.82 2.11 19.25
CA VAL A 283 -6.89 3.07 18.64
C VAL A 283 -5.47 2.87 19.17
N ASN A 284 -5.30 2.61 20.47
CA ASN A 284 -4.00 2.29 21.05
C ASN A 284 -3.37 1.05 20.43
N LEU A 285 -4.16 0.01 20.10
CA LEU A 285 -3.64 -1.17 19.41
C LEU A 285 -3.12 -0.84 18.01
N HIS A 286 -3.85 -0.03 17.25
CA HIS A 286 -3.41 0.40 15.92
C HIS A 286 -2.18 1.31 16.02
N PHE A 287 -2.17 2.25 16.96
CA PHE A 287 -1.07 3.19 17.13
C PHE A 287 0.21 2.51 17.61
N LEU A 288 0.11 1.57 18.55
CA LEU A 288 1.27 0.76 18.96
C LEU A 288 1.78 -0.11 17.80
N SER A 289 0.89 -0.69 17.00
CA SER A 289 1.30 -1.45 15.80
C SER A 289 2.00 -0.57 14.77
N LEU A 290 1.66 0.72 14.69
CA LEU A 290 2.36 1.69 13.87
C LEU A 290 3.77 1.99 14.41
N ILE A 291 3.91 2.19 15.72
CA ILE A 291 5.21 2.38 16.37
C ILE A 291 6.11 1.17 16.11
N GLU A 292 5.62 -0.04 16.33
CA GLU A 292 6.35 -1.28 16.07
C GLU A 292 6.79 -1.39 14.60
N ALA A 293 5.90 -1.05 13.66
CA ALA A 293 6.19 -1.10 12.23
C ALA A 293 7.30 -0.09 11.85
N LEU A 294 7.19 1.16 12.31
CA LEU A 294 8.20 2.19 12.05
C LEU A 294 9.55 1.87 12.72
N GLN A 295 9.51 1.22 13.89
CA GLN A 295 10.71 0.76 14.58
C GLN A 295 11.40 -0.37 13.82
N GLU A 296 10.63 -1.35 13.33
CA GLU A 296 11.16 -2.48 12.56
C GLU A 296 11.93 -2.04 11.32
N ILE A 297 11.47 -0.97 10.66
CA ILE A 297 12.07 -0.43 9.43
C ILE A 297 13.05 0.73 9.68
N ASN A 298 13.44 0.97 10.94
CA ASN A 298 14.39 1.99 11.36
C ASN A 298 14.02 3.42 10.90
N SER A 299 12.75 3.80 11.11
CA SER A 299 12.25 5.13 10.75
C SER A 299 12.94 6.25 11.54
N ILE A 300 13.40 7.27 10.81
CA ILE A 300 13.98 8.49 11.38
C ILE A 300 12.87 9.35 12.02
N VAL A 301 11.69 9.37 11.40
CA VAL A 301 10.52 10.09 11.94
C VAL A 301 10.13 9.52 13.30
N LEU A 302 10.15 8.19 13.47
CA LEU A 302 9.91 7.58 14.77
C LEU A 302 10.95 8.03 15.80
N ALA A 303 12.24 8.08 15.47
CA ALA A 303 13.26 8.54 16.40
C ALA A 303 12.97 9.95 16.95
N ASN A 304 12.40 10.83 16.13
CA ASN A 304 12.02 12.19 16.51
C ASN A 304 10.72 12.25 17.33
N LEU A 305 9.77 11.35 17.07
CA LEU A 305 8.41 11.40 17.64
C LEU A 305 8.17 10.41 18.78
N PHE A 306 9.04 9.42 18.98
CA PHE A 306 8.81 8.33 19.93
C PHE A 306 8.56 8.82 21.36
N ALA A 307 9.38 9.75 21.85
CA ALA A 307 9.20 10.33 23.18
C ALA A 307 7.87 11.08 23.35
N LEU A 308 7.34 11.68 22.27
CA LEU A 308 6.05 12.36 22.25
C LEU A 308 4.89 11.38 22.17
N TRP A 309 5.06 10.26 21.45
CA TRP A 309 4.01 9.29 21.19
C TRP A 309 3.79 8.29 22.32
N VAL A 310 4.80 7.99 23.13
CA VAL A 310 4.64 7.09 24.28
C VAL A 310 3.54 7.59 25.25
N PRO A 311 3.52 8.87 25.68
CA PRO A 311 2.44 9.40 26.51
C PRO A 311 1.04 9.30 25.90
N VAL A 312 0.92 9.37 24.57
CA VAL A 312 -0.38 9.30 23.87
C VAL A 312 -1.11 8.00 24.23
N LEU A 313 -0.40 6.87 24.35
CA LEU A 313 -0.99 5.57 24.71
C LEU A 313 -1.66 5.58 26.10
N TYR A 314 -1.19 6.43 27.02
CA TYR A 314 -1.70 6.54 28.40
C TYR A 314 -2.80 7.59 28.56
N THR A 315 -3.19 8.30 27.49
CA THR A 315 -4.10 9.46 27.57
C THR A 315 -5.43 9.14 28.27
N HIS A 316 -5.95 7.92 28.11
CA HIS A 316 -7.22 7.51 28.70
C HIS A 316 -7.06 6.65 29.98
N GLN A 317 -5.85 6.18 30.29
CA GLN A 317 -5.64 5.21 31.36
C GLN A 317 -4.26 5.31 31.99
N VAL A 318 -4.22 5.28 33.32
CA VAL A 318 -2.97 5.28 34.10
C VAL A 318 -2.18 3.98 33.90
N GLN A 319 -2.89 2.86 33.65
CA GLN A 319 -2.28 1.55 33.38
C GLN A 319 -2.82 1.00 32.06
N LEU A 320 -1.92 0.58 31.17
CA LEU A 320 -2.26 -0.10 29.93
C LEU A 320 -2.65 -1.56 30.18
N PRO A 321 -3.49 -2.18 29.33
CA PRO A 321 -3.70 -3.61 29.35
C PRO A 321 -2.37 -4.37 29.24
N ALA A 322 -2.21 -5.47 29.97
CA ALA A 322 -0.93 -6.19 30.08
C ALA A 322 -0.28 -6.53 28.73
N HIS A 323 -1.08 -6.98 27.76
CA HIS A 323 -0.58 -7.31 26.42
C HIS A 323 -0.08 -6.08 25.63
N VAL A 324 -0.67 -4.90 25.83
CA VAL A 324 -0.21 -3.63 25.25
C VAL A 324 1.06 -3.17 25.97
N GLN A 325 1.10 -3.29 27.29
CA GLN A 325 2.26 -2.91 28.09
C GLN A 325 3.52 -3.71 27.72
N VAL A 326 3.39 -5.03 27.54
CA VAL A 326 4.52 -5.91 27.13
C VAL A 326 5.05 -5.51 25.75
N ARG A 327 4.15 -5.25 24.80
CA ARG A 327 4.52 -4.78 23.45
C ARG A 327 5.23 -3.43 23.50
N LEU A 328 4.69 -2.46 24.24
CA LEU A 328 5.32 -1.16 24.43
C LEU A 328 6.70 -1.27 25.12
N GLN A 329 6.83 -2.14 26.12
CA GLN A 329 8.11 -2.38 26.79
C GLN A 329 9.16 -2.95 25.82
N THR A 330 8.73 -3.77 24.86
CA THR A 330 9.61 -4.27 23.78
C THR A 330 10.12 -3.12 22.92
N CYS A 331 9.27 -2.14 22.59
CA CYS A 331 9.68 -0.94 21.87
C CYS A 331 10.64 -0.07 22.68
N LEU A 332 10.37 0.13 23.98
CA LEU A 332 11.20 0.94 24.89
C LEU A 332 12.58 0.33 25.13
N ASN A 333 12.65 -1.00 25.22
CA ASN A 333 13.89 -1.74 25.44
C ASN A 333 14.68 -2.01 24.16
N HIS A 334 14.16 -1.62 23.00
CA HIS A 334 14.81 -1.87 21.73
C HIS A 334 16.15 -1.13 21.67
N GLN A 335 17.22 -1.90 21.48
CA GLN A 335 18.54 -1.34 21.22
C GLN A 335 18.75 -1.32 19.70
N PRO A 336 19.19 -0.19 19.12
CA PRO A 336 19.51 -0.14 17.70
C PRO A 336 20.58 -1.18 17.40
N SER A 337 20.29 -2.11 16.48
CA SER A 337 21.19 -3.23 16.19
C SER A 337 22.51 -2.69 15.64
N SER A 338 23.65 -3.09 16.18
CA SER A 338 24.98 -2.66 15.71
C SER A 338 25.22 -2.97 14.22
N GLU A 339 24.53 -3.97 13.67
CA GLU A 339 24.55 -4.37 12.26
C GLU A 339 23.73 -3.47 11.32
N THR A 340 22.83 -2.62 11.85
CA THR A 340 22.02 -1.69 11.03
C THR A 340 22.75 -0.40 10.68
N GLN A 341 23.91 -0.12 11.29
CA GLN A 341 24.69 1.07 11.01
C GLN A 341 25.53 0.90 9.75
N GLY A 342 24.92 1.22 8.59
CA GLY A 342 25.67 1.50 7.35
C GLY A 342 25.47 0.52 6.20
N ASP A 343 24.79 -0.62 6.39
CA ASP A 343 24.48 -1.51 5.27
C ASP A 343 23.11 -1.17 4.63
N THR A 344 23.16 -0.31 3.61
CA THR A 344 22.02 0.05 2.76
C THR A 344 21.28 -1.18 2.21
N ARG A 345 22.00 -2.26 1.89
CA ARG A 345 21.40 -3.49 1.37
C ARG A 345 20.55 -4.19 2.42
N PHE A 346 21.02 -4.21 3.66
CA PHE A 346 20.28 -4.77 4.80
C PHE A 346 19.00 -3.97 5.08
N MET A 347 19.07 -2.64 5.05
CA MET A 347 17.90 -1.77 5.23
C MET A 347 16.81 -2.04 4.19
N TYR A 348 17.18 -2.15 2.91
CA TYR A 348 16.20 -2.46 1.85
C TYR A 348 15.64 -3.89 1.95
N ALA A 349 16.41 -4.86 2.46
CA ALA A 349 15.90 -6.20 2.73
C ALA A 349 14.85 -6.21 3.84
N ILE A 350 15.07 -5.44 4.92
CA ILE A 350 14.08 -5.23 5.99
C ILE A 350 12.81 -4.57 5.42
N LEU A 351 12.97 -3.48 4.65
CA LEU A 351 11.85 -2.78 4.03
C LEU A 351 11.04 -3.72 3.14
N LEU A 352 11.69 -4.52 2.30
CA LEU A 352 11.03 -5.47 1.42
C LEU A 352 10.26 -6.55 2.19
N LYS A 353 10.84 -7.07 3.27
CA LYS A 353 10.16 -8.04 4.15
C LYS A 353 8.94 -7.41 4.83
N TRP A 354 9.04 -6.16 5.26
CA TRP A 354 7.93 -5.42 5.85
C TRP A 354 6.81 -5.17 4.83
N LEU A 355 7.14 -4.69 3.63
CA LEU A 355 6.19 -4.46 2.54
C LEU A 355 5.44 -5.75 2.16
N ASN A 356 6.13 -6.89 2.08
CA ASN A 356 5.49 -8.17 1.76
C ASN A 356 4.45 -8.57 2.83
N ARG A 357 4.82 -8.50 4.12
CA ARG A 357 3.85 -8.77 5.20
C ARG A 357 2.69 -7.78 5.20
N LEU A 358 2.96 -6.51 4.91
CA LEU A 358 1.94 -5.48 4.87
C LEU A 358 0.97 -5.70 3.70
N GLN A 359 1.49 -5.99 2.51
CA GLN A 359 0.73 -6.37 1.32
C GLN A 359 -0.19 -7.56 1.59
N PHE A 360 0.32 -8.58 2.29
CA PHE A 360 -0.50 -9.72 2.69
C PHE A 360 -1.62 -9.31 3.66
N LYS A 361 -1.29 -8.54 4.70
CA LYS A 361 -2.29 -8.04 5.69
C LYS A 361 -3.39 -7.22 5.03
N ILE A 362 -3.05 -6.28 4.14
CA ILE A 362 -4.05 -5.48 3.41
C ILE A 362 -4.93 -6.39 2.56
N GLY A 363 -4.34 -7.35 1.84
CA GLY A 363 -5.11 -8.29 1.01
C GLY A 363 -6.10 -9.14 1.82
N GLN A 364 -5.72 -9.56 3.03
CA GLN A 364 -6.60 -10.28 3.95
C GLN A 364 -7.77 -9.42 4.44
N ILE A 365 -7.49 -8.18 4.86
CA ILE A 365 -8.54 -7.25 5.31
C ILE A 365 -9.49 -6.91 4.15
N GLU A 366 -8.99 -6.67 2.94
CA GLU A 366 -9.85 -6.43 1.77
C GLU A 366 -10.73 -7.64 1.45
N THR A 367 -10.20 -8.86 1.56
CA THR A 367 -10.98 -10.09 1.36
C THR A 367 -12.11 -10.20 2.37
N GLN A 368 -11.81 -9.94 3.66
CA GLN A 368 -12.81 -9.96 4.74
C GLN A 368 -13.89 -8.89 4.52
N SER A 369 -13.48 -7.66 4.22
CA SER A 369 -14.38 -6.54 3.94
C SER A 369 -15.24 -6.76 2.70
N SER A 370 -14.66 -7.32 1.64
CA SER A 370 -15.36 -7.70 0.39
C SER A 370 -16.43 -8.76 0.64
N HIS A 371 -16.10 -9.82 1.38
CA HIS A 371 -17.06 -10.88 1.72
C HIS A 371 -18.22 -10.33 2.54
N ALA A 372 -17.93 -9.51 3.54
CA ALA A 372 -18.95 -8.91 4.40
C ALA A 372 -19.86 -7.95 3.61
N ALA A 373 -19.32 -7.16 2.69
CA ALA A 373 -20.10 -6.21 1.89
C ALA A 373 -21.18 -6.89 1.01
N GLN A 374 -20.98 -8.15 0.60
CA GLN A 374 -22.00 -8.92 -0.13
C GLN A 374 -23.27 -9.20 0.69
N PHE A 375 -23.19 -9.16 2.03
CA PHE A 375 -24.32 -9.41 2.92
C PHE A 375 -25.05 -8.12 3.35
N TYR A 376 -24.49 -6.95 3.06
CA TYR A 376 -25.03 -5.63 3.45
C TYR A 376 -25.47 -4.79 2.25
N SER A 377 -25.70 -5.40 1.08
CA SER A 377 -26.38 -4.72 -0.03
C SER A 377 -27.86 -4.50 0.33
N LEU A 378 -28.17 -3.34 0.92
CA LEU A 378 -29.52 -2.80 1.07
C LEU A 378 -29.62 -1.50 0.28
#